data_AF-A0A6I5CIF6-F1
#
_entry.id   AF-A0A6I5CIF6-F1
#
_cell.length_a   1.000
_cell.length_b   1.000
_cell.length_c   1.000
_cell.angle_alpha   90.00
_cell.angle_beta   90.00
_cell.angle_gamma   90.00
#
_symmetry.space_group_name_H-M   'P 1'
#
loop_
_entity.id
_entity.type
_entity.pdbx_description
1 polymer ?
#
loop_
_entity_poly.entity_id
_entity_poly.type
_entity_poly.pdbx_seq_one_letter_code
_entity_poly.pdbx_strand_id
1 'polypeptide(L)' 'GCLLVETSERQAPAALTAFTAAGLTPRLATSEELYAHVVVGTRQR' A
#
# COMPACT_ATOMS: atom_id res chain seq x y z
N GLY A 1 -11.02 6.40 -7.28
CA GLY A 1 -9.77 6.01 -7.96
C GLY A 1 -8.93 5.15 -7.03
N CYS A 2 -7.78 4.67 -7.50
CA CYS A 2 -6.80 3.94 -6.70
C CYS A 2 -5.43 4.61 -6.81
N LEU A 3 -4.66 4.54 -5.74
CA LEU A 3 -3.23 4.87 -5.70
C LEU A 3 -2.47 3.61 -5.32
N LEU A 4 -1.37 3.35 -6.02
CA LEU A 4 -0.51 2.21 -5.76
C LEU A 4 0.93 2.71 -5.61
N VAL A 5 1.65 2.11 -4.68
CA VAL A 5 3.09 2.33 -4.56
C VAL A 5 3.77 1.01 -4.20
N GLU A 6 4.84 0.69 -4.93
CA GLU A 6 5.73 -0.41 -4.58
C GLU A 6 6.69 0.05 -3.48
N THR A 7 6.96 -0.86 -2.56
CA THR A 7 7.78 -0.61 -1.36
C THR A 7 8.66 -1.82 -1.09
N SER A 8 9.73 -1.64 -0.32
CA SER A 8 10.35 -2.77 0.38
C SER A 8 9.46 -3.27 1.52
N GLU A 9 9.68 -4.50 1.97
CA GLU A 9 9.00 -5.09 3.14
C GLU A 9 9.07 -4.17 4.37
N ARG A 10 10.25 -3.57 4.63
CA ARG A 10 10.46 -2.66 5.77
C ARG A 10 9.71 -1.35 5.64
N GLN A 11 9.40 -0.91 4.41
CA GLN A 11 8.68 0.34 4.15
C GLN A 11 7.17 0.15 4.13
N ALA A 12 6.68 -1.07 3.87
CA ALA A 12 5.25 -1.36 3.77
C ALA A 12 4.44 -0.89 5.00
N PRO A 13 4.87 -1.10 6.26
CA PRO A 13 4.14 -0.59 7.42
C PRO A 13 4.00 0.93 7.43
N ALA A 14 5.08 1.66 7.12
CA ALA A 14 5.05 3.12 7.08
C ALA A 14 4.16 3.65 5.94
N ALA A 15 4.17 2.98 4.78
CA ALA A 15 3.30 3.32 3.66
C ALA A 15 1.81 3.09 3.98
N LEU A 16 1.47 2.00 4.68
CA LEU A 16 0.10 1.77 5.17
C LEU A 16 -0.36 2.89 6.11
N THR A 17 0.50 3.30 7.05
CA THR A 17 0.20 4.43 7.96
C THR A 17 0.00 5.73 7.20
N ALA A 18 0.88 6.04 6.24
CA ALA A 18 0.79 7.26 5.44
C ALA A 18 -0.50 7.30 4.60
N PHE A 19 -0.90 6.17 3.99
CA PHE A 19 -2.14 6.09 3.23
C PHE A 19 -3.38 6.28 4.12
N THR A 20 -3.37 5.67 5.31
CA THR A 20 -4.44 5.83 6.30
C THR A 20 -4.56 7.30 6.72
N ALA A 21 -3.43 7.94 7.06
CA ALA A 21 -3.38 9.35 7.43
C ALA A 21 -3.83 10.29 6.29
N ALA A 22 -3.62 9.90 5.03
CA ALA A 22 -4.10 10.61 3.85
C ALA A 22 -5.60 10.38 3.54
N GLY A 23 -6.33 9.62 4.38
CA GLY A 23 -7.75 9.36 4.22
C GLY A 23 -8.09 8.30 3.16
N LEU A 24 -7.14 7.39 2.89
CA LEU A 24 -7.38 6.20 2.07
C LEU A 24 -7.63 4.98 2.96
N THR A 25 -8.22 3.94 2.39
CA THR A 25 -8.28 2.59 2.95
C THR A 25 -7.20 1.74 2.30
N PRO A 26 -6.01 1.62 2.93
CA PRO A 26 -4.92 0.85 2.34
C PRO A 26 -5.05 -0.65 2.61
N ARG A 27 -4.51 -1.44 1.68
CA ARG A 27 -4.19 -2.86 1.88
C ARG A 27 -2.81 -3.17 1.30
N LEU A 28 -2.13 -4.13 1.89
CA LEU A 28 -0.88 -4.67 1.34
C LEU A 28 -1.19 -5.79 0.36
N ALA A 29 -0.50 -5.80 -0.77
CA ALA A 29 -0.42 -6.93 -1.71
C ALA A 29 1.04 -7.34 -1.85
N THR A 30 1.31 -8.65 -1.89
CA THR A 30 2.65 -9.21 -2.07
C THR A 30 2.70 -10.12 -3.29
N SER A 31 3.87 -10.23 -3.91
CA SER A 31 4.14 -11.17 -5.02
C SER A 31 5.47 -11.86 -4.77
N GLU A 32 5.45 -13.18 -4.64
CA GLU A 32 6.67 -13.99 -4.47
C GLU A 32 7.47 -14.09 -5.77
N GLU A 33 6.79 -14.20 -6.91
CA GLU A 33 7.45 -14.25 -8.24
C GLU A 33 8.24 -12.97 -8.53
N LEU A 34 7.68 -11.81 -8.18
CA LEU A 34 8.28 -10.50 -8.44
C LEU A 34 9.05 -9.94 -7.23
N TYR A 35 9.04 -10.65 -6.09
CA TYR A 35 9.59 -10.18 -4.80
C TYR A 35 9.11 -8.77 -4.39
N ALA A 36 7.85 -8.46 -4.68
CA ALA A 36 7.30 -7.11 -4.56
C ALA A 36 6.30 -6.97 -3.40
N HIS A 37 6.29 -5.79 -2.79
CA HIS A 37 5.28 -5.35 -1.82
C HIS A 37 4.60 -4.09 -2.34
N VAL A 38 3.30 -4.14 -2.58
CA VAL A 38 2.53 -3.01 -3.12
C VAL A 38 1.45 -2.60 -2.12
N VAL A 39 1.49 -1.34 -1.69
CA VAL A 39 0.39 -0.75 -0.93
C VAL A 39 -0.62 -0.20 -1.92
N VAL A 40 -1.87 -0.67 -1.81
CA VAL A 40 -3.00 -0.25 -2.63
C VAL A 40 -3.96 0.56 -1.77
N GLY A 41 -4.20 1.81 -2.13
CA GLY A 41 -5.14 2.69 -1.45
C GLY A 41 -6.34 3.04 -2.32
N THR A 42 -7.53 2.93 -1.75
CA THR A 42 -8.78 3.45 -2.34
C THR A 42 -9.46 4.40 -1.36
N ARG A 43 -10.32 5.30 -1.85
CA ARG A 43 -11.19 6.10 -0.99
C ARG A 43 -12.54 5.38 -0.85
N GLN A 44 -13.00 5.18 0.38
CA GLN A 44 -14.37 4.70 0.64
C GLN A 44 -15.36 5.77 0.15
N ARG A 45 -16.45 5.35 -0.49
CA ARG A 45 -17.48 6.28 -0.98
C ARG A 45 -18.31 6.84 0.15
#